data_AF-A0A1I7AFV2-F1
#
_entry.id   AF-A0A1I7AFV2-F1
#
_cell.length_a   1.000
_cell.length_b   1.000
_cell.length_c   1.000
_cell.angle_alpha   90.00
_cell.angle_beta   90.00
_cell.angle_gamma   90.00
#
_symmetry.space_group_name_H-M   'P 1'
#
loop_
_entity.id
_entity.type
_entity.pdbx_description
1 polymer ?
#
loop_
_entity_poly.entity_id
_entity_poly.type
_entity_poly.pdbx_seq_one_letter_code
_entity_poly.pdbx_strand_id
1 'polypeptide(L)' 'MKTTEKVSLIAAASGVAAGIGTWWLLPEAHWGVYVLAGLLVMGGAYTGIIQQIATDRIADRDVSNR' A
#
# COMPACT_ATOMS: atom_id res chain seq x y z
N MET A 1 10.53 -14.95 2.66
CA MET A 1 9.98 -13.66 3.13
C MET A 1 8.69 -13.90 3.87
N LYS A 2 8.56 -13.33 5.07
CA LYS A 2 7.31 -13.31 5.85
C LYS A 2 6.24 -12.52 5.10
N THR A 3 4.96 -12.80 5.35
CA THR A 3 3.85 -12.06 4.71
C THR A 3 3.98 -10.56 4.93
N THR A 4 4.33 -10.13 6.15
CA THR A 4 4.54 -8.71 6.47
C THR A 4 5.65 -8.07 5.64
N GLU A 5 6.74 -8.79 5.35
CA GLU A 5 7.83 -8.30 4.50
C GLU A 5 7.40 -8.16 3.04
N LYS A 6 6.54 -9.06 2.54
CA LYS A 6 5.97 -8.92 1.20
C LYS A 6 5.04 -7.70 1.12
N VAL A 7 4.20 -7.52 2.14
CA VAL A 7 3.26 -6.38 2.20
C VAL A 7 4.01 -5.06 2.29
N SER A 8 5.07 -4.97 3.11
CA SER A 8 5.88 -3.76 3.18
C SER A 8 6.58 -3.45 1.86
N LEU A 9 7.05 -4.48 1.14
CA LEU A 9 7.66 -4.30 -0.18
C LEU A 9 6.66 -3.76 -1.22
N ILE A 10 5.44 -4.33 -1.24
CA ILE A 10 4.36 -3.88 -2.14
C ILE A 10 3.97 -2.45 -1.80
N ALA A 11 3.74 -2.16 -0.52
CA ALA A 11 3.39 -0.82 -0.05
C ALA A 11 4.46 0.20 -0.44
N ALA A 12 5.74 -0.13 -0.24
CA ALA A 12 6.87 0.71 -0.62
C ALA A 12 6.88 0.99 -2.13
N ALA A 13 6.73 -0.05 -2.96
CA ALA A 13 6.67 0.09 -4.41
C ALA A 13 5.49 0.96 -4.86
N SER A 14 4.31 0.78 -4.29
CA SER A 14 3.14 1.61 -4.58
C SER A 14 3.34 3.08 -4.17
N GLY A 15 4.03 3.33 -3.05
CA GLY A 15 4.38 4.68 -2.63
C GLY A 15 5.34 5.37 -3.60
N VAL A 16 6.39 4.67 -4.05
CA VAL A 16 7.33 5.19 -5.05
C VAL A 16 6.60 5.47 -6.37
N ALA A 17 5.77 4.54 -6.83
CA ALA A 17 4.97 4.72 -8.05
C ALA A 17 4.03 5.92 -7.94
N ALA A 18 3.40 6.15 -6.78
CA ALA A 18 2.55 7.30 -6.55
C ALA A 18 3.32 8.62 -6.53
N GLY A 19 4.50 8.66 -5.92
CA GLY A 19 5.37 9.84 -5.94
C GLY A 19 5.79 10.22 -7.36
N ILE A 20 6.24 9.24 -8.15
CA ILE A 20 6.61 9.42 -9.56
C ILE A 20 5.39 9.81 -10.41
N GLY A 21 4.25 9.15 -10.20
CA GLY A 21 3.01 9.47 -10.90
C GLY A 21 2.53 10.90 -10.61
N THR A 22 2.68 11.36 -9.37
CA THR A 22 2.34 12.73 -8.99
C THR A 22 3.29 13.74 -9.64
N TRP A 23 4.59 13.42 -9.75
CA TRP A 23 5.55 14.25 -10.49
C TRP A 23 5.20 14.34 -11.98
N TRP A 24 4.75 13.24 -12.58
CA TRP A 24 4.32 13.24 -13.97
C TRP A 24 3.05 14.06 -14.22
N LEU A 25 2.11 14.06 -13.27
CA LEU A 25 0.84 14.80 -13.36
C LEU A 25 0.97 16.29 -13.02
N LEU A 26 1.85 16.64 -12.07
CA LEU A 26 2.01 17.99 -11.55
C LEU A 26 3.50 18.36 -11.47
N PRO A 27 4.23 18.46 -12.58
CA PRO A 27 5.69 18.62 -12.58
C PRO A 27 6.20 19.93 -11.97
N GLU A 28 5.34 20.95 -11.92
CA GLU A 28 5.61 22.29 -11.36
C GLU A 28 5.36 22.34 -9.83
N ALA A 29 4.86 21.26 -9.22
CA ALA A 29 4.56 21.25 -7.80
C ALA A 29 5.85 21.23 -6.95
N HIS A 30 5.76 21.76 -5.74
CA HIS A 30 6.86 21.70 -4.77
C HIS A 30 7.24 20.23 -4.50
N TRP A 31 8.53 19.92 -4.43
CA TRP A 31 9.04 18.54 -4.29
C TRP A 31 8.41 17.77 -3.12
N GLY A 32 8.07 18.48 -2.04
CA GLY A 32 7.39 17.92 -0.88
C GLY A 32 6.02 17.31 -1.19
N VAL A 33 5.33 17.76 -2.23
CA VAL A 33 4.03 17.19 -2.67
C VAL A 33 4.20 15.76 -3.17
N TYR A 34 5.25 15.48 -3.94
CA TYR A 34 5.52 14.13 -4.46
C TYR A 34 5.87 13.16 -3.33
N VAL A 35 6.66 13.62 -2.36
CA VAL A 35 7.02 12.84 -1.17
C VAL A 35 5.77 12.56 -0.33
N LEU A 36 4.95 13.57 -0.08
CA LEU A 36 3.72 13.43 0.68
C LEU A 36 2.74 12.47 0.00
N ALA A 37 2.55 12.60 -1.32
CA ALA A 37 1.71 11.70 -2.10
C ALA A 37 2.21 10.25 -2.01
N GLY A 38 3.52 10.04 -2.16
CA GLY A 38 4.12 8.71 -2.03
C GLY A 38 3.95 8.11 -0.63
N LEU A 39 4.14 8.91 0.43
CA LEU A 39 3.95 8.46 1.81
C LEU A 39 2.48 8.13 2.12
N LEU A 40 1.53 8.94 1.64
CA LEU A 40 0.10 8.70 1.83
C LEU A 40 -0.33 7.39 1.16
N VAL A 41 0.09 7.17 -0.08
CA VAL A 41 -0.22 5.92 -0.80
C VAL A 41 0.46 4.72 -0.15
N MET A 42 1.72 4.86 0.28
CA MET A 42 2.43 3.78 1.00
C MET A 42 1.70 3.37 2.27
N GLY A 43 1.31 4.34 3.11
CA GLY A 43 0.59 4.08 4.35
C GLY A 43 -0.80 3.48 4.12
N GLY A 44 -1.54 4.00 3.14
CA GLY A 44 -2.85 3.47 2.74
C GLY A 44 -2.77 2.05 2.19
N ALA A 45 -1.82 1.78 1.30
CA ALA A 45 -1.61 0.44 0.73
C ALA A 45 -1.22 -0.57 1.81
N TYR A 46 -0.30 -0.22 2.71
CA TYR A 46 0.11 -1.12 3.80
C TYR A 46 -1.06 -1.48 4.71
N THR A 47 -1.82 -0.48 5.18
CA THR A 47 -2.96 -0.71 6.08
C THR A 47 -4.09 -1.47 5.40
N GLY A 48 -4.42 -1.11 4.15
CA GLY A 48 -5.45 -1.80 3.36
C GLY A 48 -5.13 -3.27 3.10
N ILE A 49 -3.88 -3.59 2.72
CA ILE A 49 -3.47 -4.97 2.46
C ILE A 49 -3.48 -5.80 3.76
N ILE A 50 -3.04 -5.24 4.89
CA ILE A 50 -3.10 -5.95 6.18
C ILE A 50 -4.54 -6.24 6.60
N GLN A 51 -5.45 -5.28 6.43
CA GLN A 51 -6.87 -5.49 6.71
C GLN A 51 -7.47 -6.57 5.82
N GLN A 52 -7.16 -6.54 4.51
CA GLN A 52 -7.62 -7.54 3.56
C GLN A 52 -7.13 -8.95 3.95
N ILE A 53 -5.85 -9.10 4.29
CA ILE A 53 -5.30 -10.40 4.76
C ILE A 53 -5.99 -10.87 6.04
N ALA A 54 -6.34 -9.96 6.95
CA ALA A 54 -7.07 -10.32 8.16
C ALA A 54 -8.50 -10.80 7.84
N THR A 55 -9.20 -10.10 6.95
CA THR A 55 -10.54 -10.49 6.47
C THR A 55 -10.52 -11.84 5.76
N ASP A 56 -9.56 -12.07 4.87
CA ASP A 56 -9.42 -13.33 4.13
C ASP A 56 -9.21 -14.52 5.08
N ARG A 57 -8.38 -14.34 6.13
CA ARG A 57 -8.17 -15.38 7.15
C ARG A 57 -9.42 -15.72 7.96
N ILE A 58 -10.31 -14.76 8.18
CA ILE A 58 -11.57 -14.99 8.89
C ILE A 58 -12.51 -15.77 7.96
N ALA A 59 -12.63 -15.32 6.71
CA ALA A 59 -13.47 -15.99 5.71
C ALA A 59 -13.05 -17.45 5.49
N ASP A 60 -11.74 -17.73 5.37
CA ASP A 60 -11.23 -19.09 5.20
C ASP A 60 -11.54 -19.99 6.41
N ARG A 61 -11.50 -19.44 7.63
CA ARG A 61 -11.86 -20.19 8.84
C ARG A 61 -13.35 -20.51 8.91
N ASP A 62 -14.20 -19.58 8.51
CA ASP A 62 -15.66 -19.79 8.51
C ASP A 62 -16.09 -20.82 7.47
N VAL A 63 -15.42 -20.85 6.30
CA VAL A 63 -15.66 -21.87 5.27
C VAL A 63 -15.17 -23.25 5.71
N SER A 64 -14.02 -23.33 6.40
CA SER A 64 -13.47 -24.60 6.90
C SER A 64 -14.29 -25.26 8.02
N ASN A 65 -15.15 -24.53 8.72
CA ASN A 65 -15.95 -25.03 9.85
C ASN A 65 -17.37 -25.48 9.45
N ARG A 66 -17.68 -25.53 8.15
CA ARG A 66 -18.91 -26.07 7.58
C ARG A 66 -18.67 -27.44 6.96
#